data_AF-A0A938ZHJ2-F1
#
_entry.id   AF-A0A938ZHJ2-F1
#
_cell.length_a   1.000
_cell.length_b   1.000
_cell.length_c   1.000
_cell.angle_alpha   90.00
_cell.angle_beta   90.00
_cell.angle_gamma   90.00
#
_symmetry.space_group_name_H-M   'P 1'
#
loop_
_entity.id
_entity.type
_entity.pdbx_description
1 polymer ?
#
loop_
_entity_poly.entity_id
_entity_poly.type
_entity_poly.pdbx_seq_one_letter_code
_entity_poly.pdbx_strand_id
1 'polypeptide(L)'
;MLQLILWHRLQPSINPTSTTTVEFTSIEQIWPDSLLVLSVIARVGHSQPDASTEDIAYAFRSGVFRLPKAGEQEKPEIPLSCNFTELKKSIERLRLATPELKQAIVDACAHTVLLDHKVTPSEGDLLRAIAMTLDCPIPPFLNPQPGVSKQKQPYPKRS
;
A
#
# COMPACT_ATOMS: atom_id res chain seq x y z
N MET A 1 15.85 -4.86 -24.04
CA MET A 1 14.84 -3.95 -23.44
C MET A 1 13.63 -4.68 -22.82
N LEU A 2 13.32 -5.94 -23.14
CA LEU A 2 12.24 -6.71 -22.48
C LEU A 2 12.73 -7.62 -21.31
N GLN A 3 14.03 -7.87 -21.18
CA GLN A 3 14.58 -8.71 -20.11
C GLN A 3 14.62 -8.03 -18.73
N LEU A 4 14.62 -6.70 -18.64
CA LEU A 4 14.72 -5.99 -17.36
C LEU A 4 13.43 -6.10 -16.53
N ILE A 5 12.27 -6.14 -17.22
CA ILE A 5 10.94 -6.18 -16.58
C ILE A 5 10.63 -7.59 -16.07
N LEU A 6 11.08 -8.63 -16.78
CA LEU A 6 11.03 -10.02 -16.32
C LEU A 6 11.92 -10.24 -15.08
N TRP A 7 13.08 -9.61 -15.03
CA TRP A 7 13.96 -9.68 -13.86
C TRP A 7 13.35 -9.02 -12.61
N HIS A 8 12.72 -7.86 -12.76
CA HIS A 8 12.10 -7.13 -11.66
C HIS A 8 10.92 -7.91 -11.04
N ARG A 9 10.18 -8.70 -11.82
CA ARG A 9 9.06 -9.52 -11.30
C ARG A 9 9.51 -10.82 -10.63
N LEU A 10 10.77 -11.25 -10.83
CA LEU A 10 11.34 -12.47 -10.26
C LEU A 10 12.23 -12.22 -9.02
N GLN A 11 12.60 -10.98 -8.72
CA GLN A 11 13.34 -10.66 -7.48
C GLN A 11 12.62 -10.96 -6.15
N PRO A 12 11.28 -11.01 -6.05
CA PRO A 12 10.62 -11.44 -4.82
C PRO A 12 10.96 -12.86 -4.36
N SER A 13 11.47 -13.71 -5.26
CA SER A 13 11.87 -15.08 -4.94
C SER A 13 13.27 -15.18 -4.31
N ILE A 14 13.99 -14.06 -4.12
CA ILE A 14 15.42 -14.06 -3.75
C ILE A 14 15.64 -13.43 -2.36
N ASN A 15 14.85 -13.84 -1.35
CA ASN A 15 15.33 -13.73 0.03
C ASN A 15 14.92 -14.96 0.86
N PRO A 16 15.63 -16.10 0.73
CA PRO A 16 15.37 -17.31 1.52
C PRO A 16 15.88 -17.25 2.97
N THR A 17 16.31 -16.09 3.50
CA THR A 17 17.00 -16.04 4.81
C THR A 17 16.16 -15.54 5.98
N SER A 18 14.90 -15.17 5.78
CA SER A 18 13.97 -14.92 6.87
C SER A 18 13.04 -16.12 6.99
N THR A 19 13.35 -17.04 7.91
CA THR A 19 12.47 -18.16 8.27
C THR A 19 11.26 -17.63 9.04
N THR A 20 10.41 -16.86 8.37
CA THR A 20 9.09 -16.50 8.89
C THR A 20 8.20 -17.71 8.71
N THR A 21 7.69 -18.25 9.82
CA THR A 21 6.71 -19.34 9.80
C THR A 21 5.47 -18.87 9.05
N VAL A 22 5.21 -19.46 7.88
CA VAL A 22 4.01 -19.18 7.10
C VAL A 22 2.85 -19.94 7.75
N GLU A 23 1.90 -19.21 8.32
CA GLU A 23 0.68 -19.75 8.93
C GLU A 23 -0.55 -19.50 8.05
N PHE A 24 -0.55 -18.43 7.25
CA PHE A 24 -1.68 -18.06 6.42
C PHE A 24 -1.34 -18.20 4.93
N THR A 25 -2.02 -19.13 4.27
CA THR A 25 -1.82 -19.42 2.83
C THR A 25 -2.97 -18.90 1.97
N SER A 26 -4.05 -18.43 2.59
CA SER A 26 -5.25 -17.98 1.92
C SER A 26 -5.66 -16.60 2.43
N ILE A 27 -6.07 -15.72 1.51
CA ILE A 27 -6.45 -14.33 1.84
C ILE A 27 -7.65 -14.29 2.80
N GLU A 28 -8.54 -15.26 2.75
CA GLU A 28 -9.73 -15.40 3.60
C GLU A 28 -9.36 -15.46 5.10
N GLN A 29 -8.21 -16.05 5.43
CA GLN A 29 -7.73 -16.19 6.82
C GLN A 29 -7.23 -14.86 7.41
N ILE A 30 -6.87 -13.92 6.54
CA ILE A 30 -6.29 -12.62 6.87
C ILE A 30 -7.10 -11.46 6.27
N TRP A 31 -8.32 -11.75 5.80
CA TRP A 31 -9.22 -10.78 5.21
C TRP A 31 -9.55 -9.63 6.17
N PRO A 32 -10.01 -9.89 7.41
CA PRO A 32 -10.29 -8.81 8.35
C PRO A 32 -9.05 -7.96 8.67
N ASP A 33 -7.87 -8.58 8.75
CA ASP A 33 -6.61 -7.89 8.99
C ASP A 33 -6.23 -6.98 7.80
N SER A 34 -6.47 -7.44 6.58
CA SER A 34 -6.23 -6.68 5.35
C SER A 34 -7.17 -5.47 5.25
N LEU A 35 -8.46 -5.66 5.56
CA LEU A 35 -9.44 -4.57 5.59
C LEU A 35 -9.07 -3.51 6.63
N LEU A 36 -8.58 -3.91 7.80
CA LEU A 36 -8.18 -2.99 8.85
C LEU A 36 -7.01 -2.11 8.40
N VAL A 37 -5.96 -2.71 7.84
CA VAL A 37 -4.79 -1.95 7.33
C VAL A 37 -5.21 -0.98 6.22
N LEU A 38 -6.05 -1.42 5.28
CA LEU A 38 -6.59 -0.56 4.22
C LEU A 38 -7.46 0.58 4.77
N SER A 39 -8.19 0.34 5.86
CA SER A 39 -9.00 1.36 6.51
C SER A 39 -8.13 2.45 7.14
N VAL A 40 -7.01 2.08 7.77
CA VAL A 40 -6.06 3.04 8.35
C VAL A 40 -5.40 3.87 7.25
N ILE A 41 -4.89 3.22 6.20
CA ILE A 41 -4.16 3.95 5.16
C ILE A 41 -5.08 4.92 4.39
N ALA A 42 -6.33 4.53 4.14
CA ALA A 42 -7.33 5.42 3.55
C ALA A 42 -7.60 6.67 4.41
N ARG A 43 -7.72 6.50 5.73
CA ARG A 43 -7.95 7.62 6.68
C ARG A 43 -6.75 8.53 6.82
N VAL A 44 -5.54 7.95 6.87
CA VAL A 44 -4.30 8.74 6.94
C VAL A 44 -4.15 9.61 5.70
N GLY A 45 -4.49 9.09 4.52
CA GLY A 45 -4.41 9.90 3.30
C GLY A 45 -5.42 11.02 3.18
N HIS A 46 -6.52 10.91 3.92
CA HIS A 46 -7.61 11.87 3.91
C HIS A 46 -7.76 12.58 5.26
N SER A 47 -6.65 12.78 5.98
CA SER A 47 -6.64 13.48 7.28
C SER A 47 -6.75 15.02 7.15
N GLN A 48 -6.95 15.54 5.93
CA GLN A 48 -7.14 16.97 5.69
C GLN A 48 -8.58 17.41 6.08
N PRO A 49 -8.77 18.63 6.58
CA PRO A 49 -10.07 19.11 7.07
C PRO A 49 -11.14 19.27 5.97
N ASP A 50 -10.77 19.20 4.70
CA ASP A 50 -11.64 19.27 3.52
C ASP A 50 -11.99 17.89 2.92
N ALA A 51 -11.40 16.81 3.44
CA ALA A 51 -11.65 15.48 2.92
C ALA A 51 -13.05 14.98 3.28
N SER A 52 -13.80 14.55 2.27
CA SER A 52 -15.15 14.01 2.45
C SER A 52 -15.07 12.58 2.99
N THR A 53 -16.00 12.17 3.84
CA THR A 53 -16.13 10.75 4.26
C THR A 53 -16.24 9.81 3.06
N GLU A 54 -16.83 10.27 1.96
CA GLU A 54 -16.93 9.54 0.69
C GLU A 54 -15.56 9.31 0.03
N ASP A 55 -14.64 10.29 0.10
CA ASP A 55 -13.29 10.15 -0.47
C ASP A 55 -12.51 9.05 0.26
N ILE A 56 -12.64 9.01 1.60
CA ILE A 56 -12.06 7.95 2.44
C ILE A 56 -12.64 6.58 2.07
N ALA A 57 -13.98 6.50 1.93
CA ALA A 57 -14.66 5.26 1.56
C ALA A 57 -14.28 4.78 0.16
N TYR A 58 -14.16 5.71 -0.79
CA TYR A 58 -13.72 5.42 -2.16
C TYR A 58 -12.27 4.91 -2.19
N ALA A 59 -11.36 5.55 -1.45
CA ALA A 59 -9.97 5.10 -1.32
C ALA A 59 -9.85 3.71 -0.70
N PHE A 60 -10.60 3.48 0.38
CA PHE A 60 -10.68 2.17 1.02
C PHE A 60 -11.17 1.10 0.03
N ARG A 61 -12.32 1.33 -0.62
CA ARG A 61 -12.87 0.40 -1.62
C ARG A 61 -11.87 0.13 -2.73
N SER A 62 -11.18 1.15 -3.24
CA SER A 62 -10.19 1.00 -4.31
C SER A 62 -9.07 0.02 -3.92
N GLY A 63 -8.62 0.06 -2.66
CA GLY A 63 -7.64 -0.90 -2.13
C GLY A 63 -8.23 -2.30 -1.97
N VAL A 64 -9.45 -2.40 -1.42
CA VAL A 64 -10.12 -3.69 -1.22
C VAL A 64 -10.30 -4.44 -2.55
N PHE A 65 -10.63 -3.73 -3.63
CA PHE A 65 -10.75 -4.33 -4.97
C PHE A 65 -9.43 -4.86 -5.55
N ARG A 66 -8.27 -4.47 -4.99
CA ARG A 66 -6.96 -4.99 -5.40
C ARG A 66 -6.56 -6.27 -4.68
N LEU A 67 -7.22 -6.62 -3.59
CA LEU A 67 -6.95 -7.87 -2.89
C LEU A 67 -7.40 -9.07 -3.73
N PRO A 68 -6.66 -10.20 -3.68
CA PRO A 68 -7.05 -11.42 -4.37
C PRO A 68 -8.38 -11.92 -3.81
N LYS A 69 -9.19 -12.55 -4.68
CA LYS A 69 -10.53 -13.07 -4.33
C LYS A 69 -11.48 -12.03 -3.71
N ALA A 70 -11.22 -10.72 -3.87
CA ALA A 70 -12.14 -9.69 -3.39
C ALA A 70 -13.56 -9.84 -3.95
N GLY A 71 -13.75 -10.48 -5.11
CA GLY A 71 -15.06 -10.82 -5.66
C GLY A 71 -15.89 -11.79 -4.81
N GLU A 72 -15.24 -12.64 -4.03
CA GLU A 72 -15.83 -13.76 -3.29
C GLU A 72 -15.99 -13.46 -1.79
N GLN A 73 -15.42 -12.36 -1.30
CA GLN A 73 -15.42 -11.97 0.11
C GLN A 73 -16.44 -10.86 0.40
N GLU A 74 -16.88 -10.80 1.65
CA GLU A 74 -17.68 -9.67 2.15
C GLU A 74 -16.83 -8.39 2.17
N LYS A 75 -17.34 -7.35 1.53
CA LYS A 75 -16.66 -6.06 1.35
C LYS A 75 -17.43 -4.98 2.08
N PRO A 76 -16.92 -4.46 3.19
CA PRO A 76 -17.52 -3.28 3.81
C PRO A 76 -17.50 -2.12 2.82
N GLU A 77 -18.55 -1.32 2.81
CA GLU A 77 -18.58 -0.08 2.01
C GLU A 77 -17.80 1.05 2.69
N ILE A 78 -17.64 0.95 4.01
CA ILE A 78 -17.07 2.00 4.87
C ILE A 78 -15.80 1.48 5.54
N PRO A 79 -14.74 2.32 5.68
CA PRO A 79 -13.53 1.96 6.39
C PRO A 79 -13.80 1.61 7.86
N LEU A 80 -13.22 0.50 8.32
CA LEU A 80 -13.33 0.04 9.71
C LEU A 80 -12.69 1.04 10.68
N SER A 81 -13.32 1.22 11.84
CA SER A 81 -12.67 1.91 12.96
C SER A 81 -11.73 0.95 13.67
N CYS A 82 -10.50 1.38 13.90
CA CYS A 82 -9.54 0.60 14.68
C CYS A 82 -8.63 1.53 15.49
N ASN A 83 -8.12 1.00 16.60
CA ASN A 83 -7.07 1.64 17.37
C ASN A 83 -5.67 1.14 16.94
N PHE A 84 -4.62 1.80 17.43
CA PHE A 84 -3.24 1.48 17.09
C PHE A 84 -2.84 0.05 17.52
N THR A 85 -3.39 -0.45 18.63
CA THR A 85 -3.10 -1.82 19.12
C THR A 85 -3.68 -2.88 18.18
N GLU A 86 -4.88 -2.66 17.66
CA GLU A 86 -5.51 -3.54 16.67
C GLU A 86 -4.73 -3.52 15.35
N LEU A 87 -4.35 -2.33 14.87
CA LEU A 87 -3.49 -2.20 13.69
C LEU A 87 -2.19 -2.99 13.83
N LYS A 88 -1.50 -2.83 14.97
CA LYS A 88 -0.26 -3.57 15.23
C LYS A 88 -0.48 -5.08 15.22
N LYS A 89 -1.54 -5.57 15.87
CA LYS A 89 -1.89 -7.00 15.88
C LYS A 89 -2.18 -7.53 14.47
N SER A 90 -2.95 -6.78 13.68
CA SER A 90 -3.25 -7.17 12.30
C SER A 90 -1.98 -7.22 11.46
N ILE A 91 -1.10 -6.22 11.55
CA ILE A 91 0.18 -6.25 10.82
C ILE A 91 1.01 -7.48 11.23
N GLU A 92 1.13 -7.81 12.51
CA GLU A 92 1.85 -9.02 12.95
C GLU A 92 1.24 -10.31 12.40
N ARG A 93 -0.09 -10.41 12.30
CA ARG A 93 -0.76 -11.55 11.66
C ARG A 93 -0.45 -11.62 10.17
N LEU A 94 -0.48 -10.48 9.46
CA LEU A 94 -0.14 -10.40 8.04
C LEU A 94 1.32 -10.82 7.76
N ARG A 95 2.24 -10.65 8.72
CA ARG A 95 3.62 -11.14 8.59
C ARG A 95 3.72 -12.67 8.50
N LEU A 96 2.72 -13.39 8.99
CA LEU A 96 2.66 -14.86 8.92
C LEU A 96 2.00 -15.35 7.62
N ALA A 97 1.63 -14.45 6.70
CA ALA A 97 1.10 -14.81 5.39
C ALA A 97 2.17 -15.28 4.41
N THR A 98 1.78 -15.92 3.31
CA THR A 98 2.69 -16.22 2.20
C THR A 98 3.25 -14.94 1.58
N PRO A 99 4.47 -14.97 0.99
CA PRO A 99 5.06 -13.81 0.34
C PRO A 99 4.14 -13.17 -0.72
N GLU A 100 3.42 -13.99 -1.48
CA GLU A 100 2.46 -13.54 -2.50
C GLU A 100 1.32 -12.72 -1.89
N LEU A 101 0.75 -13.16 -0.76
CA LEU A 101 -0.31 -12.44 -0.07
C LEU A 101 0.19 -11.13 0.52
N LYS A 102 1.38 -11.13 1.13
CA LYS A 102 2.00 -9.91 1.66
C LYS A 102 2.18 -8.86 0.55
N GLN A 103 2.66 -9.28 -0.61
CA GLN A 103 2.81 -8.39 -1.76
C GLN A 103 1.47 -7.84 -2.23
N ALA A 104 0.45 -8.69 -2.35
CA ALA A 104 -0.88 -8.24 -2.75
C ALA A 104 -1.46 -7.20 -1.77
N ILE A 105 -1.20 -7.34 -0.47
CA ILE A 105 -1.62 -6.37 0.54
C ILE A 105 -0.87 -5.04 0.37
N VAL A 106 0.45 -5.07 0.17
CA VAL A 106 1.25 -3.85 -0.06
C VAL A 106 0.81 -3.16 -1.35
N ASP A 107 0.53 -3.92 -2.41
CA ASP A 107 0.01 -3.40 -3.68
C ASP A 107 -1.38 -2.77 -3.50
N ALA A 108 -2.26 -3.38 -2.70
CA ALA A 108 -3.57 -2.81 -2.37
C ALA A 108 -3.42 -1.49 -1.60
N CYS A 109 -2.54 -1.44 -0.61
CA CYS A 109 -2.23 -0.23 0.14
C CYS A 109 -1.68 0.88 -0.77
N ALA A 110 -0.79 0.52 -1.71
CA ALA A 110 -0.26 1.43 -2.70
C ALA A 110 -1.34 2.04 -3.60
N HIS A 111 -2.33 1.25 -4.00
CA HIS A 111 -3.45 1.77 -4.80
C HIS A 111 -4.35 2.71 -3.99
N THR A 112 -4.57 2.41 -2.71
CA THR A 112 -5.34 3.29 -1.82
C THR A 112 -4.72 4.68 -1.70
N VAL A 113 -3.39 4.78 -1.58
CA VAL A 113 -2.70 6.09 -1.47
C VAL A 113 -2.52 6.81 -2.80
N LEU A 114 -2.58 6.10 -3.94
CA LEU A 114 -2.36 6.71 -5.26
C LEU A 114 -3.62 7.34 -5.87
N LEU A 115 -4.76 7.18 -5.21
CA LEU A 115 -6.08 7.53 -5.75
C LEU A 115 -6.26 9.04 -5.98
N ASP A 116 -5.76 9.86 -5.05
CA ASP A 116 -5.82 11.32 -5.12
C ASP A 116 -4.66 11.93 -5.94
N HIS A 117 -3.82 11.07 -6.53
CA HIS A 117 -2.60 11.40 -7.27
C HIS A 117 -1.59 12.25 -6.47
N LYS A 118 -1.73 12.32 -5.14
CA LYS A 118 -0.92 13.17 -4.27
C LYS A 118 -0.60 12.44 -2.96
N VAL A 119 0.41 11.57 -3.04
CA VAL A 119 0.92 10.88 -1.85
C VAL A 119 1.52 11.88 -0.86
N THR A 120 0.91 12.02 0.31
CA THR A 120 1.46 12.88 1.38
C THR A 120 2.67 12.20 2.05
N PRO A 121 3.57 12.96 2.70
CA PRO A 121 4.68 12.38 3.46
C PRO A 121 4.22 11.34 4.49
N SER A 122 3.11 11.62 5.18
CA SER A 122 2.53 10.73 6.20
C SER A 122 2.04 9.40 5.62
N GLU A 123 1.35 9.44 4.47
CA GLU A 123 0.94 8.21 3.76
C GLU A 123 2.13 7.41 3.26
N GLY A 124 3.11 8.11 2.68
CA GLY A 124 4.32 7.47 2.16
C GLY A 124 5.13 6.80 3.27
N ASP A 125 5.23 7.42 4.44
CA ASP A 125 5.90 6.86 5.60
C ASP A 125 5.15 5.66 6.18
N LEU A 126 3.81 5.74 6.27
CA LEU A 126 2.99 4.61 6.71
C LEU A 126 3.10 3.42 5.74
N LEU A 127 2.98 3.66 4.43
CA LEU A 127 3.11 2.61 3.43
C LEU A 127 4.51 2.00 3.42
N ARG A 128 5.56 2.83 3.58
CA ARG A 128 6.94 2.36 3.72
C ARG A 128 7.10 1.49 4.96
N ALA A 129 6.54 1.90 6.10
CA ALA A 129 6.57 1.12 7.34
C ALA A 129 5.86 -0.23 7.18
N ILE A 130 4.70 -0.27 6.49
CA ILE A 130 3.97 -1.51 6.20
C ILE A 130 4.81 -2.42 5.29
N ALA A 131 5.34 -1.89 4.19
CA ALA A 131 6.16 -2.67 3.26
C ALA A 131 7.40 -3.26 3.94
N MET A 132 8.10 -2.47 4.76
CA MET A 132 9.25 -2.95 5.54
C MET A 132 8.87 -4.02 6.56
N THR A 133 7.72 -3.85 7.25
CA THR A 133 7.29 -4.81 8.28
C THR A 133 6.84 -6.14 7.68
N LEU A 134 6.28 -6.12 6.47
CA LEU A 134 5.87 -7.30 5.71
C LEU A 134 7.01 -7.90 4.87
N ASP A 135 8.25 -7.43 5.02
CA ASP A 135 9.42 -7.86 4.24
C ASP A 135 9.18 -7.78 2.72
N CYS A 136 8.43 -6.75 2.29
CA CYS A 136 8.05 -6.51 0.90
C CYS A 136 8.88 -5.36 0.29
N PRO A 137 9.11 -5.38 -1.04
CA PRO A 137 9.78 -4.27 -1.70
C PRO A 137 8.97 -2.98 -1.55
N ILE A 138 9.66 -1.88 -1.28
CA ILE A 138 9.03 -0.56 -1.18
C ILE A 138 8.53 -0.17 -2.58
N PRO A 139 7.25 0.25 -2.73
CA PRO A 139 6.72 0.69 -4.01
C PRO A 139 7.57 1.81 -4.64
N PRO A 140 7.88 1.74 -5.95
CA PRO A 140 8.87 2.61 -6.59
C PRO A 140 8.50 4.10 -6.56
N PHE A 141 7.21 4.43 -6.48
CA PHE A 141 6.74 5.81 -6.38
C PHE A 141 7.04 6.45 -5.01
N LEU A 142 7.33 5.65 -3.98
CA LEU A 142 7.74 6.13 -2.66
C LEU A 142 9.24 6.39 -2.54
N ASN A 143 10.03 6.02 -3.55
CA ASN A 143 11.43 6.40 -3.61
C ASN A 143 11.49 7.79 -4.26
N PRO A 144 11.72 8.87 -3.50
CA PRO A 144 12.04 10.15 -4.11
C PRO A 144 13.32 9.95 -4.92
N GLN A 145 13.20 9.85 -6.24
CA GLN A 145 14.35 9.94 -7.12
C GLN A 145 15.00 11.31 -6.85
N PRO A 146 16.27 11.36 -6.39
CA PRO A 146 16.95 12.63 -6.28
C PRO A 146 17.21 13.13 -7.70
N GLY A 147 16.36 14.04 -8.18
CA GLY A 147 16.61 14.83 -9.37
C GLY A 147 15.59 14.68 -10.49
N VAL A 148 14.55 15.52 -10.46
CA VAL A 148 14.26 16.45 -11.57
C VAL A 148 13.76 17.75 -10.94
N SER A 149 14.68 18.58 -10.45
CA SER A 149 14.37 20.00 -10.27
C SER A 149 14.06 20.56 -11.65
N LYS A 150 12.78 20.81 -11.94
CA LYS A 150 12.39 21.60 -13.11
C LYS A 150 13.05 22.97 -12.98
N GLN A 151 14.19 23.16 -13.66
CA GLN A 151 14.82 24.47 -13.78
C GLN A 151 13.82 25.42 -14.43
N LYS A 152 13.52 26.52 -13.73
CA LYS A 152 12.76 27.67 -14.26
C LYS A 152 13.45 28.14 -15.54
N GLN A 153 12.76 28.04 -16.67
CA GLN A 153 13.19 28.66 -17.91
C GLN A 153 12.91 30.17 -17.84
N PRO A 154 13.91 31.07 -17.96
CA PRO A 154 13.66 32.49 -18.01
C PRO A 154 13.17 32.87 -19.43
N TYR A 155 12.04 33.55 -19.50
CA TYR A 155 11.53 34.16 -20.74
C TYR A 155 12.53 35.20 -21.28
N PRO A 156 12.85 35.20 -22.59
CA PRO A 156 13.65 36.27 -23.16
C PRO A 156 12.79 37.53 -23.35
N LYS A 157 13.26 38.65 -22.80
CA LYS A 157 12.73 39.98 -23.12
C LYS A 157 13.00 40.27 -24.60
N ARG A 158 11.97 40.60 -25.36
CA ARG A 158 12.12 41.20 -26.70
C ARG A 158 12.09 42.71 -26.55
N SER A 159 13.20 43.34 -26.94
CA SER A 159 13.33 44.77 -27.22
C SER A 159 12.62 45.14 -28.52
#